data_AF-A0A396KLR1-F1
#
_entry.id   AF-A0A396KLR1-F1
#
_cell.length_a   1.000
_cell.length_b   1.000
_cell.length_c   1.000
_cell.angle_alpha   90.00
_cell.angle_beta   90.00
_cell.angle_gamma   90.00
#
_symmetry.space_group_name_H-M   'P 1'
#
loop_
_entity.id
_entity.type
_entity.pdbx_description
1 polymer ?
#
loop_
_entity_poly.entity_id
_entity_poly.type
_entity_poly.pdbx_seq_one_letter_code
_entity_poly.pdbx_strand_id
1 'polypeptide(L)'
;MIKKPAGYDEAAAYTGESQQLPKGKYVCVIKQVATQTSKNGNEQFVILFDVAEGEQKDFFQKLFNADKAQNSANAKWRGVFKQNMEGKGLSWFKGIITSIERSNNFTFQWDKENNEKTLVGKKFGGIFRRRQYEAENGNRPIVTELWQIRSVAGLADAEVPEDELLPEGPVQRPVETPSPVGDGFMNIPEGAGDEGIPFM
;
A
#
# COMPACT_ATOMS: atom_id res chain seq x y z
N MET A 1 32.08 -27.49 18.92
CA MET A 1 32.39 -26.04 18.85
C MET A 1 31.92 -25.54 17.50
N ILE A 2 30.96 -24.62 17.46
CA ILE A 2 30.43 -24.10 16.19
C ILE A 2 31.30 -22.90 15.81
N LYS A 3 31.94 -22.95 14.64
CA LYS A 3 32.64 -21.81 14.06
C LYS A 3 31.62 -20.93 13.36
N LYS A 4 31.71 -19.61 13.57
CA LYS A 4 30.84 -18.64 12.93
C LYS A 4 30.93 -18.81 11.40
N PRO A 5 29.82 -19.09 10.70
CA PRO A 5 29.84 -19.23 9.25
C PRO A 5 30.28 -17.92 8.58
N ALA A 6 31.00 -18.02 7.46
CA ALA A 6 31.29 -16.85 6.63
C ALA A 6 29.97 -16.22 6.16
N GLY A 7 29.83 -14.91 6.32
CA GLY A 7 28.59 -14.18 6.00
C GLY A 7 27.52 -14.21 7.10
N TYR A 8 27.78 -14.79 8.29
CA TYR A 8 26.80 -14.76 9.39
C TYR A 8 26.49 -13.33 9.87
N ASP A 9 27.46 -12.42 9.86
CA ASP A 9 27.24 -11.00 10.21
C ASP A 9 26.44 -10.24 9.14
N GLU A 10 26.47 -10.70 7.90
CA GLU A 10 25.77 -10.08 6.76
C GLU A 10 24.41 -10.72 6.50
N ALA A 11 24.21 -11.96 6.95
CA ALA A 11 22.97 -12.69 6.82
C ALA A 11 21.92 -12.07 7.75
N ALA A 12 20.86 -11.50 7.16
CA ALA A 12 19.69 -11.08 7.92
C ALA A 12 19.12 -12.28 8.68
N ALA A 13 18.97 -12.15 10.00
CA ALA A 13 18.37 -13.18 10.82
C ALA A 13 16.94 -13.44 10.33
N TYR A 14 16.67 -14.67 9.91
CA TYR A 14 15.31 -15.10 9.59
C TYR A 14 14.57 -15.40 10.90
N THR A 15 13.98 -14.37 11.51
CA THR A 15 13.26 -14.48 12.79
C THR A 15 11.83 -14.96 12.62
N GLY A 16 11.34 -15.15 11.39
CA GLY A 16 9.93 -15.46 11.10
C GLY A 16 8.96 -14.31 11.39
N GLU A 17 9.43 -13.24 12.04
CA GLU A 17 8.68 -12.00 12.22
C GLU A 17 8.76 -11.21 10.91
N SER A 18 7.62 -11.05 10.24
CA SER A 18 7.54 -10.15 9.09
C SER A 18 7.91 -8.74 9.58
N GLN A 19 9.03 -8.18 9.10
CA GLN A 19 9.31 -6.77 9.33
C GLN A 19 8.17 -5.96 8.73
N GLN A 20 7.36 -5.34 9.61
CA GLN A 20 6.27 -4.46 9.23
C GLN A 20 6.64 -3.04 9.60
N LEU A 21 6.30 -2.10 8.72
CA LEU A 21 6.46 -0.69 9.02
C LEU A 21 5.52 -0.34 10.20
N PRO A 22 5.96 0.36 11.25
CA PRO A 22 5.05 0.83 12.28
C PRO A 22 3.99 1.78 11.70
N LYS A 23 2.83 1.91 12.36
CA LYS A 23 1.88 2.97 12.01
C LYS A 23 2.48 4.32 12.32
N GLY A 24 2.13 5.32 11.53
CA GLY A 24 2.67 6.66 11.75
C GLY A 24 2.73 7.49 10.49
N LYS A 25 3.52 8.55 10.57
CA LYS A 25 3.74 9.50 9.51
C LYS A 25 5.14 9.33 8.97
N TYR A 26 5.26 9.18 7.66
CA TYR A 26 6.55 8.98 7.01
C TYR A 26 6.68 9.90 5.82
N VAL A 27 7.88 10.45 5.62
CA VAL A 27 8.22 11.10 4.37
C VAL A 27 8.59 9.99 3.38
N CYS A 28 7.82 9.88 2.31
CA CYS A 28 8.00 8.89 1.28
C CYS A 28 8.55 9.51 0.00
N VAL A 29 9.19 8.69 -0.83
CA VAL A 29 9.68 9.05 -2.16
C VAL A 29 9.08 8.11 -3.20
N ILE A 30 8.65 8.66 -4.33
CA ILE A 30 8.12 7.90 -5.45
C ILE A 30 9.29 7.24 -6.19
N LYS A 31 9.23 5.93 -6.36
CA LYS A 31 10.23 5.14 -7.11
C LYS A 31 9.78 4.90 -8.54
N GLN A 32 8.49 4.65 -8.75
CA GLN A 32 7.91 4.42 -10.06
C GLN A 32 6.43 4.79 -10.05
N VAL A 33 5.94 5.21 -11.21
CA VAL A 33 4.52 5.50 -11.43
C VAL A 33 4.06 4.74 -12.66
N ALA A 34 2.87 4.18 -12.59
CA ALA A 34 2.22 3.49 -13.69
C ALA A 34 0.72 3.76 -13.67
N THR A 35 0.08 3.64 -14.82
CA THR A 35 -1.38 3.58 -14.94
C THR A 35 -1.80 2.16 -15.30
N GLN A 36 -2.84 1.67 -14.64
CA GLN A 36 -3.37 0.32 -14.84
C GLN A 36 -4.89 0.35 -14.87
N THR A 37 -5.50 -0.40 -15.79
CA THR A 37 -6.94 -0.64 -15.76
C THR A 37 -7.26 -1.67 -14.68
N SER A 38 -8.15 -1.32 -13.75
CA SER A 38 -8.64 -2.23 -12.71
C SER A 38 -9.46 -3.37 -13.32
N LYS A 39 -9.66 -4.45 -12.55
CA LYS A 39 -10.57 -5.56 -12.92
C LYS A 39 -12.00 -5.06 -13.24
N ASN A 40 -12.40 -3.93 -12.66
CA ASN A 40 -13.71 -3.31 -12.86
C ASN A 40 -13.74 -2.31 -14.04
N GLY A 41 -12.69 -2.24 -14.86
CA GLY A 41 -12.61 -1.36 -16.03
C GLY A 41 -12.17 0.09 -15.75
N ASN A 42 -12.10 0.51 -14.48
CA ASN A 42 -11.68 1.87 -14.13
C ASN A 42 -10.16 2.05 -14.24
N GLU A 43 -9.71 3.20 -14.74
CA GLU A 43 -8.29 3.53 -14.74
C GLU A 43 -7.77 3.87 -13.33
N GLN A 44 -6.65 3.26 -12.96
CA GLN A 44 -5.98 3.44 -11.68
C GLN A 44 -4.59 4.02 -11.86
N PHE A 45 -4.31 5.02 -11.04
CA PHE A 45 -2.99 5.56 -10.81
C PHE A 45 -2.27 4.71 -9.76
N VAL A 46 -1.12 4.15 -10.13
CA VAL A 46 -0.33 3.25 -9.28
C VAL A 46 1.02 3.88 -9.01
N ILE A 47 1.34 4.08 -7.74
CA ILE A 47 2.63 4.59 -7.27
C ILE A 47 3.36 3.48 -6.54
N LEU A 48 4.57 3.18 -6.96
CA LEU A 48 5.55 2.47 -6.15
C LEU A 48 6.34 3.52 -5.38
N PHE A 49 6.35 3.41 -4.06
CA PHE A 49 7.02 4.35 -3.18
C PHE A 49 7.91 3.62 -2.19
N ASP A 50 8.81 4.39 -1.57
CA ASP A 50 9.63 3.96 -0.44
C ASP A 50 9.68 5.03 0.64
N VAL A 51 10.15 4.68 1.83
CA VAL A 51 10.39 5.62 2.92
C VAL A 51 11.70 6.37 2.66
N ALA A 52 11.61 7.70 2.57
CA ALA A 52 12.73 8.56 2.21
C ALA A 52 13.60 8.98 3.41
N GLU A 53 13.01 9.12 4.59
CA GLU A 53 13.63 9.71 5.78
C GLU A 53 13.22 8.97 7.07
N GLY A 54 14.03 9.14 8.12
CA GLY A 54 13.82 8.51 9.43
C GLY A 54 14.51 7.16 9.59
N GLU A 55 14.21 6.48 10.70
CA GLU A 55 14.78 5.17 11.04
C GLU A 55 14.42 4.09 10.01
N GLN A 56 13.22 4.20 9.44
CA GLN A 56 12.67 3.26 8.47
C GLN A 56 13.05 3.63 7.03
N LYS A 57 14.12 4.40 6.81
CA LYS A 57 14.57 4.75 5.46
C LYS A 57 14.89 3.50 4.62
N ASP A 58 14.48 3.55 3.35
CA ASP A 58 14.65 2.48 2.36
C ASP A 58 14.01 1.14 2.79
N PHE A 59 12.96 1.20 3.61
CA PHE A 59 12.31 0.01 4.17
C PHE A 59 11.81 -0.97 3.10
N PHE A 60 11.08 -0.47 2.10
CA PHE A 60 10.52 -1.35 1.07
C PHE A 60 11.60 -1.86 0.11
N GLN A 61 12.64 -1.06 -0.15
CA GLN A 61 13.81 -1.51 -0.89
C GLN A 61 14.54 -2.64 -0.16
N LYS A 62 14.75 -2.52 1.16
CA LYS A 62 15.38 -3.55 1.99
C LYS A 62 14.59 -4.85 1.97
N LEU A 63 13.27 -4.77 2.14
CA LEU A 63 12.38 -5.92 2.04
C LEU A 63 12.46 -6.59 0.66
N PHE A 64 12.39 -5.81 -0.41
CA PHE A 64 12.48 -6.33 -1.77
C PHE A 64 13.83 -7.00 -2.05
N ASN A 65 14.93 -6.40 -1.60
CA ASN A 65 16.27 -6.96 -1.78
C ASN A 65 16.44 -8.26 -0.97
N ALA A 66 15.89 -8.34 0.24
CA ALA A 66 15.87 -9.55 1.05
C ALA A 66 15.05 -10.67 0.38
N ASP A 67 13.84 -10.34 -0.09
CA ASP A 67 12.98 -11.29 -0.82
C ASP A 67 13.68 -11.75 -2.11
N LYS A 68 14.36 -10.86 -2.84
CA LYS A 68 15.12 -11.20 -4.05
C LYS A 68 16.32 -12.10 -3.77
N ALA A 69 17.02 -11.89 -2.65
CA ALA A 69 18.15 -12.72 -2.23
C ALA A 69 17.72 -14.15 -1.84
N GLN A 70 16.53 -14.29 -1.25
CA GLN A 70 15.99 -15.60 -0.85
C GLN A 70 15.26 -16.31 -1.98
N ASN A 71 14.46 -15.59 -2.78
CA ASN A 71 13.69 -16.14 -3.87
C ASN A 71 13.53 -15.11 -5.01
N SER A 72 14.52 -15.07 -5.90
CA SER A 72 14.58 -14.10 -7.01
C SER A 72 13.39 -14.16 -7.97
N ALA A 73 12.66 -15.29 -8.06
CA ALA A 73 11.52 -15.45 -8.96
C ALA A 73 10.21 -14.85 -8.42
N ASN A 74 10.10 -14.67 -7.10
CA ASN A 74 8.85 -14.24 -6.43
C ASN A 74 9.00 -12.93 -5.64
N ALA A 75 10.11 -12.21 -5.79
CA ALA A 75 10.32 -10.94 -5.11
C ALA A 75 9.28 -9.91 -5.60
N LYS A 76 8.42 -9.45 -4.68
CA LYS A 76 7.36 -8.47 -4.97
C LYS A 76 7.61 -7.18 -4.19
N TRP A 77 7.50 -6.04 -4.87
CA TRP A 77 7.56 -4.74 -4.21
C TRP A 77 6.31 -4.52 -3.36
N ARG A 78 6.48 -4.23 -2.07
CA ARG A 78 5.35 -4.09 -1.12
C ARG A 78 4.87 -2.65 -0.92
N GLY A 79 5.69 -1.65 -1.27
CA GLY A 79 5.34 -0.23 -1.16
C GLY A 79 4.55 0.25 -2.36
N VAL A 80 3.31 -0.22 -2.53
CA VAL A 80 2.43 0.11 -3.66
C VAL A 80 1.19 0.85 -3.16
N PHE A 81 0.86 1.97 -3.81
CA PHE A 81 -0.38 2.71 -3.58
C PHE A 81 -1.17 2.79 -4.87
N LYS A 82 -2.48 2.53 -4.81
CA LYS A 82 -3.37 2.54 -5.97
C LYS A 82 -4.52 3.50 -5.72
N GLN A 83 -4.81 4.36 -6.70
CA GLN A 83 -5.89 5.32 -6.64
C GLN A 83 -6.68 5.32 -7.94
N ASN A 84 -8.01 5.24 -7.87
CA ASN A 84 -8.85 5.40 -9.06
C ASN A 84 -8.80 6.85 -9.55
N MET A 85 -8.62 7.03 -10.86
CA MET A 85 -8.57 8.35 -11.51
C MET A 85 -9.96 8.87 -11.91
N GLU A 86 -10.99 8.04 -11.81
CA GLU A 86 -12.34 8.35 -12.28
C GLU A 86 -13.39 8.36 -11.17
N GLY A 87 -14.54 8.96 -11.46
CA GLY A 87 -15.71 8.98 -10.59
C GLY A 87 -15.43 9.57 -9.21
N LYS A 88 -15.87 8.86 -8.15
CA LYS A 88 -15.66 9.27 -6.74
C LYS A 88 -14.17 9.30 -6.35
N GLY A 89 -13.28 8.66 -7.11
CA GLY A 89 -11.84 8.64 -6.87
C GLY A 89 -11.10 9.89 -7.37
N LEU A 90 -11.71 10.67 -8.27
CA LEU A 90 -11.05 11.82 -8.91
C LEU A 90 -10.70 12.92 -7.90
N SER A 91 -11.55 13.17 -6.91
CA SER A 91 -11.27 14.16 -5.84
C SER A 91 -10.04 13.77 -5.00
N TRP A 92 -9.91 12.48 -4.72
CA TRP A 92 -8.77 11.91 -4.01
C TRP A 92 -7.50 11.97 -4.87
N PHE A 93 -7.59 11.61 -6.15
CA PHE A 93 -6.49 11.72 -7.10
C PHE A 93 -5.98 13.16 -7.22
N LYS A 94 -6.88 14.14 -7.34
CA LYS A 94 -6.53 15.56 -7.31
C LYS A 94 -5.79 15.92 -6.00
N GLY A 95 -6.29 15.44 -4.86
CA GLY A 95 -5.65 15.64 -3.56
C GLY A 95 -4.22 15.09 -3.48
N ILE A 96 -3.96 13.95 -4.11
CA ILE A 96 -2.63 13.34 -4.21
C ILE A 96 -1.68 14.22 -5.03
N ILE A 97 -2.07 14.57 -6.26
CA ILE A 97 -1.23 15.38 -7.14
C ILE A 97 -0.92 16.73 -6.48
N THR A 98 -1.94 17.42 -5.95
CA THR A 98 -1.74 18.68 -5.22
C THR A 98 -0.82 18.54 -4.00
N SER A 99 -0.88 17.41 -3.29
CA SER A 99 0.01 17.14 -2.15
C SER A 99 1.46 16.93 -2.58
N ILE A 100 1.68 16.22 -3.68
CA ILE A 100 3.01 15.99 -4.26
C ILE A 100 3.58 17.31 -4.80
N GLU A 101 2.77 18.11 -5.52
CA GLU A 101 3.13 19.45 -6.00
C GLU A 101 3.61 20.36 -4.86
N ARG A 102 2.80 20.48 -3.80
CA ARG A 102 3.15 21.28 -2.61
C ARG A 102 4.42 20.81 -1.91
N SER A 103 4.68 19.51 -1.89
CA SER A 103 5.85 18.94 -1.20
C SER A 103 7.17 19.19 -1.94
N ASN A 104 7.11 19.37 -3.25
CA ASN A 104 8.30 19.48 -4.09
C ASN A 104 8.38 20.82 -4.83
N ASN A 105 7.49 21.75 -4.52
CA ASN A 105 7.37 23.07 -5.13
C ASN A 105 7.42 23.02 -6.68
N PHE A 106 6.61 22.14 -7.27
CA PHE A 106 6.49 22.02 -8.72
C PHE A 106 5.02 21.91 -9.13
N THR A 107 4.77 22.06 -10.42
CA THR A 107 3.44 21.89 -11.02
C THR A 107 3.48 20.72 -11.97
N PHE A 108 2.55 19.79 -11.81
CA PHE A 108 2.42 18.63 -12.68
C PHE A 108 1.92 19.08 -14.05
N GLN A 109 2.65 18.68 -15.09
CA GLN A 109 2.33 19.05 -16.47
C GLN A 109 1.41 17.99 -17.06
N TRP A 110 0.12 18.32 -17.12
CA TRP A 110 -0.89 17.48 -17.76
C TRP A 110 -0.65 17.36 -19.27
N ASP A 111 -1.17 16.30 -19.88
CA ASP A 111 -1.19 16.08 -21.34
C ASP A 111 0.17 16.02 -22.03
N LYS A 112 1.26 15.84 -21.27
CA LYS A 112 2.60 15.62 -21.81
C LYS A 112 2.93 14.13 -21.82
N GLU A 113 3.57 13.67 -22.90
CA GLU A 113 4.05 12.30 -23.00
C GLU A 113 5.04 11.98 -21.86
N ASN A 114 4.87 10.83 -21.22
CA ASN A 114 5.66 10.39 -20.06
C ASN A 114 5.59 11.35 -18.85
N ASN A 115 4.51 12.10 -18.67
CA ASN A 115 4.37 13.00 -17.53
C ASN A 115 4.45 12.28 -16.18
N GLU A 116 4.06 11.01 -16.11
CA GLU A 116 4.19 10.15 -14.93
C GLU A 116 5.64 10.02 -14.45
N LYS A 117 6.62 10.06 -15.36
CA LYS A 117 8.05 10.03 -15.02
C LYS A 117 8.49 11.29 -14.27
N THR A 118 7.78 12.41 -14.41
CA THR A 118 8.09 13.64 -13.67
C THR A 118 7.82 13.52 -12.18
N LEU A 119 7.00 12.53 -11.78
CA LEU A 119 6.69 12.23 -10.39
C LEU A 119 7.75 11.32 -9.75
N VAL A 120 8.55 10.61 -10.53
CA VAL A 120 9.62 9.75 -10.01
C VAL A 120 10.66 10.60 -9.28
N GLY A 121 11.04 10.18 -8.08
CA GLY A 121 11.93 10.90 -7.18
C GLY A 121 11.28 12.01 -6.35
N LYS A 122 9.99 12.32 -6.58
CA LYS A 122 9.27 13.31 -5.78
C LYS A 122 8.92 12.77 -4.39
N LYS A 123 8.95 13.64 -3.40
CA LYS A 123 8.60 13.32 -2.01
C LYS A 123 7.14 13.61 -1.70
N PHE A 124 6.55 12.85 -0.81
CA PHE A 124 5.22 13.13 -0.26
C PHE A 124 5.14 12.69 1.20
N GLY A 125 4.15 13.18 1.91
CA GLY A 125 3.85 12.70 3.26
C GLY A 125 2.89 11.53 3.20
N GLY A 126 3.28 10.37 3.74
CA GLY A 126 2.43 9.20 3.87
C GLY A 126 1.94 9.01 5.30
N ILE A 127 0.62 8.84 5.46
CA ILE A 127 0.01 8.42 6.72
C ILE A 127 -0.23 6.92 6.63
N PHE A 128 0.38 6.16 7.52
CA PHE A 128 0.30 4.72 7.57
C PHE A 128 -0.55 4.27 8.74
N ARG A 129 -1.45 3.34 8.48
CA ARG A 129 -2.34 2.75 9.48
C ARG A 129 -2.19 1.25 9.50
N ARG A 130 -2.52 0.63 10.63
CA ARG A 130 -2.64 -0.81 10.71
C ARG A 130 -4.07 -1.21 10.38
N ARG A 131 -4.21 -2.14 9.46
CA ARG A 131 -5.47 -2.78 9.11
C ARG A 131 -5.33 -4.28 9.33
N GLN A 132 -6.28 -4.87 10.04
CA GLN A 132 -6.40 -6.31 10.13
C GLN A 132 -7.28 -6.81 8.98
N TYR A 133 -6.83 -7.82 8.26
CA TYR A 133 -7.65 -8.51 7.26
C TYR A 133 -7.75 -9.98 7.61
N GLU A 134 -8.84 -10.61 7.19
CA GLU A 134 -9.00 -12.05 7.29
C GLU A 134 -8.43 -12.66 6.01
N ALA A 135 -7.36 -13.44 6.16
CA ALA A 135 -6.78 -14.21 5.07
C ALA A 135 -7.65 -15.46 4.81
N GLU A 136 -7.58 -16.02 3.59
CA GLU A 136 -8.37 -17.20 3.19
C GLU A 136 -8.16 -18.43 4.09
N ASN A 137 -7.06 -18.48 4.84
CA ASN A 137 -6.75 -19.52 5.82
C ASN A 137 -7.37 -19.28 7.22
N GLY A 138 -8.21 -18.24 7.38
CA GLY A 138 -8.80 -17.86 8.66
C GLY A 138 -7.84 -17.12 9.61
N ASN A 139 -6.58 -16.89 9.22
CA ASN A 139 -5.69 -16.04 9.99
C ASN A 139 -6.12 -14.57 9.84
N ARG A 140 -5.91 -13.79 10.90
CA ARG A 140 -6.18 -12.35 10.91
C ARG A 140 -4.88 -11.53 10.97
N PRO A 141 -4.03 -11.59 9.93
CA PRO A 141 -2.81 -10.79 9.91
C PRO A 141 -3.14 -9.30 9.96
N ILE A 142 -2.31 -8.57 10.70
CA ILE A 142 -2.30 -7.11 10.70
C ILE A 142 -1.28 -6.68 9.66
N VAL A 143 -1.65 -5.75 8.79
CA VAL A 143 -0.74 -5.10 7.82
C VAL A 143 -0.75 -3.61 8.01
N THR A 144 0.42 -3.00 7.82
CA THR A 144 0.54 -1.55 7.76
C THR A 144 0.46 -1.10 6.30
N GLU A 145 -0.58 -0.35 5.97
CA GLU A 145 -0.80 0.18 4.63
C GLU A 145 -0.73 1.72 4.62
N LEU A 146 -0.40 2.28 3.46
CA LEU A 146 -0.48 3.73 3.24
C LEU A 146 -1.96 4.10 3.12
N TRP A 147 -2.48 4.75 4.16
CA TRP A 147 -3.87 5.20 4.25
C TRP A 147 -4.13 6.42 3.38
N GLN A 148 -3.27 7.44 3.53
CA GLN A 148 -3.48 8.72 2.88
C GLN A 148 -2.16 9.40 2.53
N ILE A 149 -2.15 10.00 1.33
CA ILE A 149 -1.09 10.89 0.88
C ILE A 149 -1.45 12.33 1.25
N ARG A 150 -0.51 13.02 1.87
CA ARG A 150 -0.54 14.44 2.22
C ARG A 150 0.75 15.11 1.75
N SER A 151 0.80 16.44 1.83
CA SER A 151 2.06 17.13 1.64
C SER A 151 3.01 16.85 2.80
N VAL A 152 4.32 16.94 2.56
CA VAL A 152 5.34 16.77 3.62
C VAL A 152 5.10 17.75 4.77
N ALA A 153 4.80 19.02 4.45
CA ALA A 153 4.40 20.01 5.44
C ALA A 153 3.09 19.64 6.16
N GLY A 154 2.12 19.08 5.45
CA GLY A 154 0.83 18.66 6.00
C GLY A 154 0.92 17.44 6.91
N LEU A 155 2.07 16.77 7.03
CA LEU A 155 2.27 15.74 8.05
C LEU A 155 2.29 16.31 9.46
N ALA A 156 2.71 17.57 9.66
CA ALA A 156 2.74 18.17 10.99
C ALA A 156 1.34 18.17 11.63
N ASP A 157 0.34 18.59 10.85
CA ASP A 157 -1.06 18.73 11.29
C ASP A 157 -1.91 17.46 11.10
N ALA A 158 -1.37 16.44 10.42
CA ALA A 158 -2.10 15.21 10.17
C ALA A 158 -2.33 14.42 11.47
N GLU A 159 -3.48 13.79 11.64
CA GLU A 159 -3.67 12.80 12.69
C GLU A 159 -3.40 11.40 12.14
N VAL A 160 -2.71 10.56 12.92
CA VAL A 160 -2.56 9.15 12.57
C VAL A 160 -3.85 8.46 12.98
N PRO A 161 -4.60 7.86 12.04
CA PRO A 161 -5.85 7.21 12.36
C PRO A 161 -5.63 6.03 13.33
N GLU A 162 -6.67 5.69 14.09
CA GLU A 162 -6.68 4.49 14.92
C GLU A 162 -6.60 3.22 14.06
N ASP A 163 -6.19 2.12 14.72
CA ASP A 163 -6.01 0.85 14.03
C ASP A 163 -7.37 0.28 13.62
N GLU A 164 -7.53 -0.06 12.34
CA GLU A 164 -8.72 -0.74 11.84
C GLU A 164 -8.57 -2.24 12.14
N LEU A 165 -8.95 -2.61 13.36
CA LEU A 165 -9.00 -4.02 13.80
C LEU A 165 -10.37 -4.60 13.48
N LEU A 166 -10.39 -5.87 13.06
CA LEU A 166 -11.65 -6.59 12.89
C LEU A 166 -12.28 -6.78 14.27
N PRO A 167 -13.61 -6.68 14.41
CA PRO A 167 -14.27 -6.87 15.71
C PRO A 167 -13.90 -8.24 16.30
N GLU A 168 -13.56 -8.23 17.59
CA GLU A 168 -13.37 -9.46 18.36
C GLU A 168 -14.73 -10.01 18.76
N GLY A 169 -15.17 -11.04 18.04
CA GLY A 169 -16.39 -11.79 18.32
C GLY A 169 -16.65 -12.81 17.20
N PRO A 170 -17.40 -13.89 17.47
CA PRO A 170 -17.92 -14.71 16.38
C PRO A 170 -18.70 -13.78 15.47
N VAL A 171 -18.46 -13.87 14.16
CA VAL A 171 -19.29 -13.21 13.16
C VAL A 171 -20.69 -13.80 13.32
N GLN A 172 -21.52 -13.20 14.17
CA GLN A 172 -22.94 -13.43 14.14
C GLN A 172 -23.39 -12.86 12.80
N ARG A 173 -23.46 -13.73 11.79
CA ARG A 173 -24.34 -13.49 10.65
C ARG A 173 -25.68 -13.08 11.27
N PRO A 174 -26.25 -11.92 10.95
CA PRO A 174 -27.60 -11.62 11.37
C PRO A 174 -28.45 -12.79 10.89
N VAL A 175 -29.10 -13.49 11.82
CA VAL A 175 -30.13 -14.45 11.48
C VAL A 175 -31.23 -13.63 10.82
N GLU A 176 -31.39 -13.80 9.51
CA GLU A 176 -32.45 -13.16 8.74
C GLU A 176 -33.80 -13.58 9.33
N THR A 177 -34.44 -12.68 10.06
CA THR A 177 -35.88 -12.74 10.26
C THR A 177 -36.53 -12.38 8.92
N PRO A 178 -37.36 -13.25 8.32
CA PRO A 178 -38.00 -12.95 7.05
C PRO A 178 -39.04 -11.83 7.28
N SER A 179 -38.72 -10.61 6.85
CA SER A 179 -39.73 -9.57 6.64
C SER A 179 -40.14 -9.60 5.16
N PRO A 180 -41.44 -9.58 4.86
CA PRO A 180 -41.90 -9.63 3.49
C PRO A 180 -41.78 -8.25 2.84
N VAL A 181 -41.51 -8.27 1.53
CA VAL A 181 -41.65 -7.18 0.54
C VAL A 181 -40.42 -6.26 0.34
N GLY A 182 -39.82 -6.37 -0.86
CA GLY A 182 -39.20 -5.23 -1.55
C GLY A 182 -37.76 -5.42 -2.05
N ASP A 183 -37.63 -5.95 -3.27
CA ASP A 183 -36.59 -5.69 -4.30
C ASP A 183 -35.08 -5.67 -3.93
N GLY A 184 -34.34 -6.59 -4.56
CA GLY A 184 -33.33 -6.15 -5.54
C GLY A 184 -31.85 -6.15 -5.15
N PHE A 185 -31.32 -7.20 -4.51
CA PHE A 185 -29.87 -7.42 -4.50
C PHE A 185 -29.50 -8.81 -5.04
N MET A 186 -28.88 -8.81 -6.22
CA MET A 186 -28.37 -10.00 -6.91
C MET A 186 -27.06 -10.50 -6.27
N ASN A 187 -26.96 -11.82 -6.18
CA ASN A 187 -25.82 -12.61 -5.73
C ASN A 187 -24.48 -12.17 -6.34
N ILE A 188 -23.42 -12.12 -5.51
CA ILE A 188 -22.03 -12.07 -5.97
C ILE A 188 -21.51 -13.52 -6.03
N PRO A 189 -21.09 -14.06 -7.18
CA PRO A 189 -20.44 -15.36 -7.23
C PRO A 189 -18.98 -15.28 -6.75
N GLU A 190 -18.59 -16.35 -6.04
CA GLU A 190 -17.24 -16.69 -5.57
C GLU A 190 -16.18 -16.74 -6.68
N GLY A 191 -14.95 -16.39 -6.31
CA GLY A 191 -13.73 -16.76 -7.06
C GLY A 191 -12.94 -15.58 -7.63
N ALA A 192 -12.14 -14.91 -6.81
CA ALA A 192 -11.17 -13.91 -7.28
C ALA A 192 -9.76 -14.30 -6.84
N GLY A 193 -9.13 -15.21 -7.62
CA GLY A 193 -7.71 -15.49 -7.54
C GLY A 193 -6.87 -14.22 -7.73
N ASP A 194 -5.89 -14.09 -6.85
CA ASP A 194 -4.90 -13.02 -6.78
C ASP A 194 -3.80 -13.23 -7.83
N GLU A 195 -4.02 -12.74 -9.06
CA GLU A 195 -2.97 -12.63 -10.07
C GLU A 195 -2.19 -11.32 -9.83
N GLY A 196 -1.07 -11.46 -9.12
CA GLY A 196 -0.07 -10.41 -8.94
C GLY A 196 0.63 -10.04 -10.24
N ILE A 197 0.75 -8.74 -10.49
CA ILE A 197 1.49 -8.15 -11.62
C ILE A 197 2.97 -8.58 -11.62
N PRO A 198 3.51 -9.08 -12.76
CA PRO A 198 4.94 -9.31 -12.91
C PRO A 198 5.69 -7.98 -13.09
N PHE A 199 6.90 -7.94 -12.54
CA PHE A 199 7.84 -6.83 -12.73
C PHE A 199 8.52 -6.95 -14.10
N MET A 200 8.69 -5.84 -14.83
CA MET A 200 9.66 -5.70 -15.93
C MET A 200 10.87 -4.94 -15.44
#